data_AF-A0A7S2UR22-F1
#
_entry.id   AF-A0A7S2UR22-F1
#
_cell.length_a   1.000
_cell.length_b   1.000
_cell.length_c   1.000
_cell.angle_alpha   90.00
_cell.angle_beta   90.00
_cell.angle_gamma   90.00
#
_symmetry.space_group_name_H-M   'P 1'
#
loop_
_entity.id
_entity.type
_entity.pdbx_description
1 polymer ?
#
loop_
_entity_poly.entity_id
_entity_poly.type
_entity_poly.pdbx_seq_one_letter_code
_entity_poly.pdbx_strand_id
1 'polypeptide(L)'
;QKSSFSWKTFWKWHTPCRRRMNEESIYTQAALDHLISIKPFDGWSVQKCGDSSVFSSQRRGRVKLLRRSISLSDQDDDFVALWHDSTSGVVVGVQSITVGSGAIGRGVVLVEADGTVCRTPRSVCVSRPNLRNKRMAEATTATPMADRARQEMEELVQQGGNLTPEQQRQILQYAAGAILSSILLKVVFQAMFYVYIVALPLVYLYCVQTCPSNESFDAKKEIKRVLRGHHLPENHPDKPKGFLTNALNRLQATVATEVATGLGYEVSLYNILGAFTIAFVNVTSVERDLFWIGILGEWRYLYQRESIPATNT
;
A
#
# COMPACT_ATOMS: atom_id res chain seq x y z
N GLN A 1 37.87 -5.76 37.15
CA GLN A 1 36.87 -6.73 36.66
C GLN A 1 36.12 -6.09 35.50
N LYS A 2 36.34 -6.56 34.26
CA LYS A 2 35.64 -6.11 33.04
C LYS A 2 34.72 -7.24 32.60
N SER A 3 33.41 -7.07 32.72
CA SER A 3 32.42 -8.03 32.24
C SER A 3 32.15 -7.78 30.75
N SER A 4 32.49 -8.77 29.91
CA SER A 4 32.14 -8.80 28.49
C SER A 4 30.69 -9.27 28.35
N PHE A 5 29.81 -8.41 27.83
CA PHE A 5 28.41 -8.73 27.55
C PHE A 5 28.30 -9.25 26.10
N SER A 6 27.91 -10.52 25.94
CA SER A 6 27.82 -11.23 24.66
C SER A 6 26.40 -11.16 24.09
N TRP A 7 26.24 -10.60 22.89
CA TRP A 7 24.96 -10.30 22.22
C TRP A 7 24.39 -11.45 21.35
N LYS A 8 24.80 -12.71 21.54
CA LYS A 8 24.55 -13.78 20.55
C LYS A 8 23.23 -14.57 20.66
N THR A 9 22.24 -14.17 21.47
CA THR A 9 21.09 -15.07 21.75
C THR A 9 19.68 -14.47 21.65
N PHE A 10 19.47 -13.37 20.92
CA PHE A 10 18.17 -12.68 20.96
C PHE A 10 17.45 -12.43 19.63
N TRP A 11 17.56 -13.32 18.63
CA TRP A 11 16.65 -13.28 17.47
C TRP A 11 16.37 -14.69 16.93
N LYS A 12 15.43 -15.41 17.55
CA LYS A 12 14.80 -16.58 16.95
C LYS A 12 13.31 -16.63 17.29
N TRP A 13 12.59 -15.58 16.88
CA TRP A 13 11.13 -15.61 16.80
C TRP A 13 10.70 -15.90 15.37
N HIS A 14 9.87 -16.93 15.23
CA HIS A 14 9.30 -17.46 14.01
C HIS A 14 8.52 -16.39 13.22
N THR A 15 8.88 -16.20 11.95
CA THR A 15 7.97 -15.65 10.93
C THR A 15 7.52 -16.78 10.00
N PRO A 16 6.22 -17.15 9.97
CA PRO A 16 5.70 -18.14 9.03
C PRO A 16 5.56 -17.62 7.58
N CYS A 17 5.80 -16.33 7.33
CA CYS A 17 5.51 -15.71 6.03
C CYS A 17 6.52 -16.00 4.91
N ARG A 18 7.72 -16.53 5.21
CA ARG A 18 8.78 -16.69 4.20
C ARG A 18 8.60 -17.89 3.26
N ARG A 19 7.73 -18.86 3.58
CA ARG A 19 7.52 -20.07 2.74
C ARG A 19 6.55 -19.88 1.57
N ARG A 20 5.58 -18.96 1.64
CA ARG A 20 4.58 -18.78 0.56
C ARG A 20 5.14 -18.16 -0.72
N MET A 21 6.15 -17.28 -0.61
CA MET A 21 6.71 -16.58 -1.78
C MET A 21 7.43 -17.50 -2.77
N ASN A 22 7.89 -18.67 -2.34
CA ASN A 22 8.61 -19.59 -3.24
C ASN A 22 7.65 -20.39 -4.13
N GLU A 23 6.41 -20.67 -3.68
CA GLU A 23 5.49 -21.50 -4.46
C GLU A 23 4.98 -20.78 -5.72
N GLU A 24 4.67 -19.48 -5.63
CA GLU A 24 4.21 -18.69 -6.78
C GLU A 24 5.28 -18.53 -7.87
N SER A 25 6.57 -18.50 -7.47
CA SER A 25 7.67 -18.49 -8.42
C SER A 25 7.80 -19.79 -9.23
N ILE A 26 7.42 -20.94 -8.66
CA ILE A 26 7.55 -22.24 -9.35
C ILE A 26 6.56 -22.34 -10.50
N TYR A 27 5.29 -21.98 -10.28
CA TYR A 27 4.27 -22.02 -11.34
C TYR A 27 4.56 -21.04 -12.45
N THR A 28 5.01 -19.84 -12.08
CA THR A 28 5.39 -18.80 -13.04
C THR A 28 6.56 -19.26 -13.91
N GLN A 29 7.56 -19.92 -13.32
CA GLN A 29 8.68 -20.47 -14.07
C GLN A 29 8.24 -21.62 -15.00
N ALA A 30 7.41 -22.55 -14.51
CA ALA A 30 6.91 -23.66 -15.32
C ALA A 30 6.09 -23.17 -16.53
N ALA A 31 5.29 -22.12 -16.36
CA ALA A 31 4.57 -21.49 -17.47
C ALA A 31 5.52 -20.84 -18.48
N LEU A 32 6.58 -20.18 -18.01
CA LEU A 32 7.59 -19.58 -18.87
C LEU A 32 8.38 -20.66 -19.64
N ASP A 33 8.81 -21.72 -18.98
CA ASP A 33 9.53 -22.84 -19.61
C ASP A 33 8.68 -23.51 -20.70
N HIS A 34 7.37 -23.62 -20.48
CA HIS A 34 6.42 -24.11 -21.49
C HIS A 34 6.32 -23.18 -22.71
N LEU A 35 6.26 -21.87 -22.51
CA LEU A 35 6.24 -20.91 -23.63
C LEU A 35 7.54 -20.94 -24.44
N ILE A 36 8.68 -21.07 -23.75
CA ILE A 36 10.00 -21.18 -24.37
C ILE A 36 10.11 -22.48 -25.19
N SER A 37 9.53 -23.59 -24.71
CA SER A 37 9.58 -24.86 -25.45
C SER A 37 8.72 -24.85 -26.72
N ILE A 38 7.60 -24.11 -26.74
CA ILE A 38 6.75 -23.96 -27.93
C ILE A 38 7.39 -23.01 -28.95
N LYS A 39 7.87 -21.84 -28.51
CA LYS A 39 8.49 -20.82 -29.38
C LYS A 39 9.76 -20.24 -28.74
N PRO A 40 10.92 -20.91 -28.89
CA PRO A 40 12.15 -20.52 -28.20
C PRO A 40 12.70 -19.14 -28.62
N PHE A 41 12.41 -18.70 -29.84
CA PHE A 41 12.92 -17.45 -30.40
C PHE A 41 12.00 -16.23 -30.20
N ASP A 42 10.89 -16.39 -29.48
CA ASP A 42 9.87 -15.33 -29.40
C ASP A 42 10.12 -14.30 -28.29
N GLY A 43 11.18 -14.49 -27.49
CA GLY A 43 11.62 -13.55 -26.46
C GLY A 43 10.66 -13.46 -25.27
N TRP A 44 10.13 -14.59 -24.81
CA TRP A 44 9.30 -14.66 -23.61
C TRP A 44 10.09 -14.31 -22.34
N SER A 45 9.55 -13.43 -21.51
CA SER A 45 10.13 -13.10 -20.20
C SER A 45 9.07 -12.68 -19.20
N VAL A 46 9.42 -12.66 -17.90
CA VAL A 46 8.50 -12.29 -16.82
C VAL A 46 9.09 -11.13 -16.03
N GLN A 47 8.33 -10.05 -15.88
CA GLN A 47 8.68 -8.90 -15.05
C GLN A 47 7.95 -8.99 -13.70
N LYS A 48 8.71 -8.93 -12.61
CA LYS A 48 8.14 -8.85 -11.26
C LYS A 48 7.84 -7.39 -10.92
N CYS A 49 6.56 -7.05 -10.75
CA CYS A 49 6.11 -5.74 -10.31
C CYS A 49 6.15 -5.72 -8.78
N GLY A 50 7.21 -5.14 -8.17
CA GLY A 50 7.31 -5.21 -6.71
C GLY A 50 8.41 -4.44 -6.00
N ASP A 51 9.48 -4.01 -6.67
CA ASP A 51 10.64 -3.45 -5.94
C ASP A 51 10.71 -1.92 -5.90
N SER A 52 9.93 -1.20 -6.72
CA SER A 52 10.17 0.23 -6.95
C SER A 52 9.21 1.20 -6.25
N SER A 53 8.12 0.75 -5.64
CA SER A 53 7.16 1.65 -4.97
C SER A 53 7.10 1.41 -3.46
N VAL A 54 7.60 2.38 -2.71
CA VAL A 54 7.66 2.39 -1.22
C VAL A 54 6.26 2.43 -0.59
N PHE A 55 5.20 2.66 -1.37
CA PHE A 55 3.90 3.10 -0.85
C PHE A 55 2.72 2.12 -0.99
N SER A 56 2.88 0.90 -1.52
CA SER A 56 1.78 -0.08 -1.48
C SER A 56 2.23 -1.48 -1.03
N SER A 57 2.03 -1.78 0.25
CA SER A 57 2.21 -3.11 0.84
C SER A 57 1.32 -4.19 0.19
N GLN A 58 0.30 -3.77 -0.58
CA GLN A 58 -0.72 -4.63 -1.17
C GLN A 58 -0.37 -5.15 -2.58
N ARG A 59 0.68 -4.64 -3.24
CA ARG A 59 1.10 -5.07 -4.60
C ARG A 59 2.36 -5.95 -4.63
N ARG A 60 2.87 -6.38 -3.48
CA ARG A 60 4.08 -7.23 -3.45
C ARG A 60 3.81 -8.59 -4.10
N GLY A 61 4.64 -8.93 -5.09
CA GLY A 61 4.67 -10.26 -5.71
C GLY A 61 3.89 -10.39 -7.01
N ARG A 62 3.43 -9.30 -7.62
CA ARG A 62 2.74 -9.40 -8.92
C ARG A 62 3.73 -9.58 -10.08
N VAL A 63 3.25 -10.21 -11.15
CA VAL A 63 4.02 -10.56 -12.34
C VAL A 63 3.31 -10.09 -13.61
N LYS A 64 4.10 -9.65 -14.60
CA LYS A 64 3.68 -9.38 -15.97
C LYS A 64 4.41 -10.31 -16.93
N LEU A 65 3.66 -10.87 -17.87
CA LEU A 65 4.22 -11.64 -18.98
C LEU A 65 4.59 -10.69 -20.12
N LEU A 66 5.85 -10.73 -20.54
CA LEU A 66 6.40 -9.94 -21.63
C LEU A 66 6.70 -10.85 -22.82
N ARG A 67 6.45 -10.34 -24.03
CA ARG A 67 6.91 -10.92 -25.29
C ARG A 67 7.78 -9.88 -25.99
N ARG A 68 9.07 -10.17 -26.17
CA ARG A 68 10.06 -9.21 -26.72
C ARG A 68 10.05 -7.87 -25.96
N SER A 69 9.97 -7.94 -24.64
CA SER A 69 9.90 -6.77 -23.74
C SER A 69 8.60 -5.95 -23.82
N ILE A 70 7.58 -6.41 -24.54
CA ILE A 70 6.25 -5.77 -24.59
C ILE A 70 5.30 -6.55 -23.68
N SER A 71 4.60 -5.85 -22.78
CA SER A 71 3.57 -6.44 -21.92
C SER A 71 2.41 -6.96 -22.76
N LEU A 72 2.00 -8.20 -22.51
CA LEU A 72 0.80 -8.77 -23.12
C LEU A 72 -0.50 -8.24 -22.50
N SER A 73 -0.41 -7.70 -21.29
CA SER A 73 -1.53 -7.12 -20.57
C SER A 73 -1.50 -5.61 -20.70
N ASP A 74 -2.68 -4.99 -20.75
CA ASP A 74 -2.84 -3.55 -20.67
C ASP A 74 -2.22 -2.99 -19.38
N GLN A 75 -1.91 -1.69 -19.36
CA GLN A 75 -0.94 -1.07 -18.44
C GLN A 75 -1.20 -1.35 -16.94
N ASP A 76 -2.43 -1.66 -16.53
CA ASP A 76 -2.83 -1.87 -15.14
C ASP A 76 -3.08 -3.32 -14.70
N ASP A 77 -3.07 -4.28 -15.63
CA ASP A 77 -3.36 -5.68 -15.31
C ASP A 77 -2.10 -6.44 -14.86
N ASP A 78 -1.81 -6.32 -13.57
CA ASP A 78 -0.78 -7.09 -12.89
C ASP A 78 -1.36 -8.43 -12.38
N PHE A 79 -0.72 -9.57 -12.66
CA PHE A 79 -1.17 -10.89 -12.18
C PHE A 79 -0.47 -11.32 -10.90
N VAL A 80 -1.13 -12.14 -10.08
CA VAL A 80 -0.52 -12.75 -8.88
C VAL A 80 0.51 -13.81 -9.30
N ALA A 81 0.20 -14.61 -10.32
CA ALA A 81 1.09 -15.64 -10.86
C ALA A 81 0.72 -15.95 -12.31
N LEU A 82 1.64 -16.59 -13.03
CA LEU A 82 1.35 -17.23 -14.31
C LEU A 82 1.13 -18.73 -14.11
N TRP A 83 0.16 -19.29 -14.82
CA TRP A 83 -0.23 -20.68 -14.71
C TRP A 83 -0.32 -21.33 -16.08
N HIS A 84 0.29 -22.49 -16.27
CA HIS A 84 0.11 -23.33 -17.46
C HIS A 84 -0.90 -24.44 -17.14
N ASP A 85 -2.02 -24.45 -17.86
CA ASP A 85 -2.99 -25.55 -17.78
C ASP A 85 -2.57 -26.68 -18.72
N SER A 86 -2.03 -27.76 -18.15
CA SER A 86 -1.58 -28.94 -18.90
C SER A 86 -2.70 -29.63 -19.70
N THR A 87 -3.97 -29.40 -19.36
CA THR A 87 -5.10 -30.05 -20.03
C THR A 87 -5.42 -29.37 -21.35
N SER A 88 -5.46 -28.03 -21.34
CA SER A 88 -5.78 -27.22 -22.51
C SER A 88 -4.55 -26.71 -23.25
N GLY A 89 -3.37 -26.78 -22.64
CA GLY A 89 -2.11 -26.22 -23.16
C GLY A 89 -2.04 -24.69 -23.07
N VAL A 90 -3.03 -24.01 -22.47
CA VAL A 90 -3.07 -22.55 -22.43
C VAL A 90 -2.30 -21.99 -21.23
N VAL A 91 -1.77 -20.78 -21.39
CA VAL A 91 -1.13 -20.03 -20.31
C VAL A 91 -2.06 -18.92 -19.83
N VAL A 92 -2.32 -18.90 -18.54
CA VAL A 92 -3.31 -18.06 -17.86
C VAL A 92 -2.61 -17.14 -16.86
N GLY A 93 -2.92 -15.85 -16.89
CA GLY A 93 -2.55 -14.90 -15.84
C GLY A 93 -3.59 -14.94 -14.71
N VAL A 94 -3.18 -15.26 -13.49
CA VAL A 94 -4.08 -15.39 -12.33
C VAL A 94 -4.27 -14.01 -11.67
N GLN A 95 -5.49 -13.48 -11.70
CA GLN A 95 -5.80 -12.15 -11.14
C GLN A 95 -6.09 -12.19 -9.64
N SER A 96 -6.84 -13.20 -9.19
CA SER A 96 -7.20 -13.35 -7.78
C SER A 96 -7.29 -14.82 -7.40
N ILE A 97 -6.91 -15.12 -6.16
CA ILE A 97 -6.99 -16.46 -5.58
C ILE A 97 -7.93 -16.34 -4.38
N THR A 98 -9.10 -16.97 -4.46
CA THR A 98 -10.02 -17.04 -3.32
C THR A 98 -9.56 -18.16 -2.41
N VAL A 99 -9.18 -17.81 -1.17
CA VAL A 99 -8.71 -18.77 -0.18
C VAL A 99 -9.94 -19.44 0.46
N GLY A 100 -10.33 -20.60 -0.07
CA GLY A 100 -11.43 -21.43 0.42
C GLY A 100 -11.13 -22.94 0.30
N SER A 101 -12.08 -23.80 0.65
CA SER A 101 -11.95 -25.27 0.70
C SER A 101 -11.65 -25.94 -0.66
N GLY A 102 -11.73 -25.18 -1.76
CA GLY A 102 -11.06 -25.46 -3.02
C GLY A 102 -10.53 -24.13 -3.54
N ALA A 103 -9.21 -23.96 -3.60
CA ALA A 103 -8.61 -22.73 -4.10
C ALA A 103 -8.88 -22.61 -5.61
N ILE A 104 -9.99 -21.98 -5.96
CA ILE A 104 -10.34 -21.61 -7.33
C ILE A 104 -9.82 -20.19 -7.53
N GLY A 105 -8.92 -20.03 -8.50
CA GLY A 105 -8.45 -18.73 -8.95
C GLY A 105 -9.25 -18.27 -10.16
N ARG A 106 -9.49 -16.96 -10.27
CA ARG A 106 -9.94 -16.36 -11.53
C ARG A 106 -8.71 -15.89 -12.30
N GLY A 107 -8.58 -16.35 -13.55
CA GLY A 107 -7.50 -15.96 -14.43
C GLY A 107 -8.00 -15.53 -15.81
N VAL A 108 -7.09 -14.96 -16.61
CA VAL A 108 -7.32 -14.54 -17.99
C VAL A 108 -6.34 -15.29 -18.90
N VAL A 109 -6.82 -15.86 -19.99
CA VAL A 109 -5.97 -16.54 -20.97
C VAL A 109 -5.08 -15.50 -21.66
N LEU A 110 -3.77 -15.69 -21.57
CA LEU A 110 -2.77 -14.81 -22.18
C LEU A 110 -2.21 -15.41 -23.48
N VAL A 111 -1.99 -16.74 -23.48
CA VAL A 111 -1.40 -17.46 -24.61
C VAL A 111 -2.17 -18.76 -24.83
N GLU A 112 -2.53 -19.03 -26.08
CA GLU A 112 -3.17 -20.27 -26.53
C GLU A 112 -2.16 -21.43 -26.61
N ALA A 113 -2.65 -22.65 -26.80
CA ALA A 113 -1.82 -23.87 -26.85
C ALA A 113 -0.77 -23.89 -27.97
N ASP A 114 -0.99 -23.15 -29.05
CA ASP A 114 -0.05 -23.00 -30.17
C ASP A 114 1.00 -21.89 -29.94
N GLY A 115 1.03 -21.30 -28.74
CA GLY A 115 1.89 -20.19 -28.39
C GLY A 115 1.49 -18.88 -29.06
N THR A 116 0.26 -18.73 -29.56
CA THR A 116 -0.26 -17.44 -30.03
C THR A 116 -0.84 -16.62 -28.89
N VAL A 117 -0.64 -15.31 -28.92
CA VAL A 117 -1.17 -14.40 -27.90
C VAL A 117 -2.69 -14.30 -28.07
N CYS A 118 -3.42 -14.49 -26.98
CA CYS A 118 -4.87 -14.36 -26.96
C CYS A 118 -5.25 -12.88 -27.19
N ARG A 119 -5.91 -12.57 -28.30
CA ARG A 119 -6.30 -11.19 -28.64
C ARG A 119 -7.55 -10.73 -27.91
N THR A 120 -8.41 -11.67 -27.55
CA THR A 120 -9.68 -11.41 -26.87
C THR A 120 -9.59 -11.94 -25.45
N PRO A 121 -9.65 -11.10 -24.41
CA PRO A 121 -9.49 -11.54 -23.04
C PRO A 121 -10.60 -12.54 -22.67
N ARG A 122 -10.22 -13.78 -22.35
CA ARG A 122 -11.13 -14.84 -21.91
C ARG A 122 -10.85 -15.18 -20.46
N SER A 123 -11.86 -15.04 -19.59
CA SER A 123 -11.73 -15.43 -18.19
C SER A 123 -11.89 -16.94 -18.02
N VAL A 124 -10.97 -17.56 -17.30
CA VAL A 124 -10.97 -18.99 -16.99
C VAL A 124 -10.83 -19.18 -15.49
N CYS A 125 -11.58 -20.13 -14.93
CA CYS A 125 -11.40 -20.57 -13.55
C CYS A 125 -10.25 -21.57 -13.50
N VAL A 126 -9.16 -21.20 -12.83
CA VAL A 126 -8.01 -22.06 -12.63
C VAL A 126 -8.22 -22.81 -11.33
N SER A 127 -8.54 -24.09 -11.40
CA SER A 127 -8.55 -24.97 -10.24
C SER A 127 -7.11 -25.40 -9.96
N ARG A 128 -6.60 -25.09 -8.76
CA ARG A 128 -5.28 -25.61 -8.39
C ARG A 128 -5.34 -27.15 -8.36
N PRO A 129 -4.54 -27.87 -9.17
CA PRO A 129 -4.41 -29.30 -9.04
C PRO A 129 -4.00 -29.57 -7.59
N ASN A 130 -4.83 -30.38 -6.92
CA ASN A 130 -4.79 -30.64 -5.49
C ASN A 130 -3.35 -30.80 -4.97
N LEU A 131 -2.76 -29.73 -4.44
CA LEU A 131 -1.60 -29.79 -3.55
C LEU A 131 -1.88 -30.68 -2.32
N ARG A 132 -3.15 -31.06 -2.12
CA ARG A 132 -3.61 -32.01 -1.12
C ARG A 132 -2.99 -33.41 -1.28
N ASN A 133 -2.57 -33.82 -2.48
CA ASN A 133 -2.07 -35.20 -2.67
C ASN A 133 -0.59 -35.41 -2.37
N LYS A 134 0.24 -34.35 -2.29
CA LYS A 134 1.67 -34.51 -1.91
C LYS A 134 1.92 -34.47 -0.39
N ARG A 135 0.87 -34.25 0.41
CA ARG A 135 0.93 -34.39 1.88
C ARG A 135 0.24 -35.65 2.42
N MET A 136 -0.42 -36.44 1.59
CA MET A 136 -1.04 -37.70 2.03
C MET A 136 -0.08 -38.90 2.10
N ALA A 137 1.19 -38.74 1.71
CA ALA A 137 2.23 -39.72 2.05
C ALA A 137 2.98 -39.39 3.36
N GLU A 138 2.77 -38.22 3.99
CA GLU A 138 3.60 -37.81 5.13
C GLU A 138 2.93 -36.87 6.15
N ALA A 139 1.60 -36.76 6.16
CA ALA A 139 0.88 -36.00 7.19
C ALA A 139 -0.56 -36.47 7.39
N THR A 140 -0.75 -37.73 7.79
CA THR A 140 -1.93 -38.16 8.55
C THR A 140 -1.79 -37.64 9.99
N THR A 141 -1.84 -36.33 10.15
CA THR A 141 -1.99 -35.67 11.46
C THR A 141 -2.57 -34.29 11.21
N ALA A 142 -3.75 -34.26 10.57
CA ALA A 142 -4.58 -33.07 10.53
C ALA A 142 -5.18 -32.89 11.93
N THR A 143 -4.46 -32.12 12.74
CA THR A 143 -4.90 -31.65 14.03
C THR A 143 -6.10 -30.72 13.86
N PRO A 144 -7.21 -30.93 14.58
CA PRO A 144 -8.37 -30.05 14.53
C PRO A 144 -8.09 -28.85 15.42
N MET A 145 -7.48 -27.75 14.96
CA MET A 145 -7.08 -26.67 15.89
C MET A 145 -8.24 -25.99 16.62
N ALA A 146 -9.46 -25.99 16.07
CA ALA A 146 -10.63 -25.44 16.77
C ALA A 146 -11.17 -26.42 17.83
N ASP A 147 -11.20 -27.73 17.54
CA ASP A 147 -11.61 -28.74 18.52
C ASP A 147 -10.49 -29.10 19.48
N ARG A 148 -9.21 -28.93 19.12
CA ARG A 148 -8.05 -29.11 19.99
C ARG A 148 -7.88 -27.94 20.94
N ALA A 149 -8.19 -26.69 20.54
CA ALA A 149 -8.27 -25.59 21.49
C ALA A 149 -9.43 -25.79 22.49
N ARG A 150 -10.55 -26.37 22.05
CA ARG A 150 -11.67 -26.76 22.94
C ARG A 150 -11.32 -27.96 23.83
N GLN A 151 -10.65 -28.99 23.30
CA GLN A 151 -10.24 -30.19 24.02
C GLN A 151 -9.06 -29.91 24.96
N GLU A 152 -8.08 -29.06 24.61
CA GLU A 152 -7.05 -28.60 25.54
C GLU A 152 -7.66 -27.75 26.66
N MET A 153 -8.69 -26.96 26.34
CA MET A 153 -9.42 -26.19 27.36
C MET A 153 -10.28 -27.12 28.25
N GLU A 154 -10.88 -28.19 27.72
CA GLU A 154 -11.58 -29.22 28.52
C GLU A 154 -10.62 -30.11 29.32
N GLU A 155 -9.44 -30.43 28.78
CA GLU A 155 -8.42 -31.26 29.44
C GLU A 155 -7.70 -30.45 30.55
N LEU A 156 -7.47 -29.15 30.36
CA LEU A 156 -7.05 -28.24 31.44
C LEU A 156 -8.13 -28.07 32.51
N VAL A 157 -9.42 -28.10 32.14
CA VAL A 157 -10.53 -28.05 33.09
C VAL A 157 -10.68 -29.36 33.86
N GLN A 158 -10.38 -30.52 33.25
CA GLN A 158 -10.37 -31.83 33.93
C GLN A 158 -9.09 -32.09 34.75
N GLN A 159 -7.92 -31.55 34.36
CA GLN A 159 -6.69 -31.61 35.15
C GLN A 159 -6.66 -30.61 36.32
N GLY A 160 -7.65 -29.72 36.46
CA GLY A 160 -7.87 -28.89 37.65
C GLY A 160 -8.28 -29.68 38.92
N GLY A 161 -8.02 -30.99 38.96
CA GLY A 161 -8.29 -31.87 40.09
C GLY A 161 -7.38 -31.55 41.28
N ASN A 162 -8.02 -31.21 42.40
CA ASN A 162 -7.41 -30.93 43.70
C ASN A 162 -6.34 -29.81 43.72
N LEU A 163 -6.67 -28.66 43.13
CA LEU A 163 -6.05 -27.41 43.58
C LEU A 163 -6.31 -27.25 45.08
N THR A 164 -5.26 -26.96 45.85
CA THR A 164 -5.43 -26.70 47.28
C THR A 164 -6.38 -25.50 47.45
N PRO A 165 -7.19 -25.45 48.52
CA PRO A 165 -8.17 -24.37 48.72
C PRO A 165 -7.53 -22.97 48.65
N GLU A 166 -6.24 -22.85 48.95
CA GLU A 166 -5.44 -21.64 48.82
C GLU A 166 -5.23 -21.22 47.36
N GLN A 167 -4.91 -22.16 46.46
CA GLN A 167 -4.73 -21.87 45.03
C GLN A 167 -6.06 -21.49 44.37
N GLN A 168 -7.15 -22.14 44.76
CA GLN A 168 -8.49 -21.81 44.27
C GLN A 168 -8.87 -20.36 44.62
N ARG A 169 -8.52 -19.90 45.83
CA ARG A 169 -8.76 -18.52 46.25
C ARG A 169 -7.96 -17.51 45.43
N GLN A 170 -6.72 -17.83 45.08
CA GLN A 170 -5.88 -16.96 44.24
C GLN A 170 -6.42 -16.85 42.81
N ILE A 171 -6.82 -17.97 42.20
CA ILE A 171 -7.41 -17.98 40.85
C ILE A 171 -8.70 -17.16 40.83
N LEU A 172 -9.54 -17.30 41.85
CA LEU A 172 -10.78 -16.51 41.97
C LEU A 172 -10.50 -15.00 42.05
N GLN A 173 -9.46 -14.60 42.80
CA GLN A 173 -9.04 -13.20 42.91
C GLN A 173 -8.53 -12.64 41.58
N TYR A 174 -7.70 -13.39 40.85
CA TYR A 174 -7.23 -12.98 39.53
C TYR A 174 -8.36 -12.91 38.50
N ALA A 175 -9.28 -13.88 38.51
CA ALA A 175 -10.44 -13.90 37.63
C ALA A 175 -11.36 -12.70 37.90
N ALA A 176 -11.67 -12.41 39.16
CA ALA A 176 -12.45 -11.24 39.55
C ALA A 176 -11.74 -9.93 39.12
N GLY A 177 -10.42 -9.85 39.30
CA GLY A 177 -9.62 -8.71 38.85
C GLY A 177 -9.64 -8.52 37.33
N ALA A 178 -9.57 -9.60 36.56
CA ALA A 178 -9.64 -9.56 35.09
C ALA A 178 -11.04 -9.13 34.59
N ILE A 179 -12.11 -9.59 35.24
CA ILE A 179 -13.47 -9.15 34.92
C ILE A 179 -13.61 -7.66 35.20
N LEU A 180 -13.17 -7.20 36.38
CA LEU A 180 -13.24 -5.78 36.75
C LEU A 180 -12.43 -4.90 35.79
N SER A 181 -11.22 -5.32 35.41
CA SER A 181 -10.39 -4.58 34.45
C SER A 181 -11.01 -4.54 33.05
N SER A 182 -11.66 -5.63 32.60
CA SER A 182 -12.36 -5.65 31.32
C SER A 182 -13.54 -4.69 31.27
N ILE A 183 -14.31 -4.58 32.37
CA ILE A 183 -15.42 -3.63 32.50
C ILE A 183 -14.87 -2.19 32.46
N LEU A 184 -13.82 -1.90 33.22
CA LEU A 184 -13.19 -0.58 33.24
C LEU A 184 -12.67 -0.18 31.85
N LEU A 185 -12.00 -1.11 31.16
CA LEU A 185 -11.48 -0.89 29.82
C LEU A 185 -12.61 -0.60 28.82
N LYS A 186 -13.73 -1.33 28.91
CA LYS A 186 -14.92 -1.09 28.08
C LYS A 186 -15.49 0.31 28.31
N VAL A 187 -15.56 0.75 29.57
CA VAL A 187 -16.02 2.11 29.92
C VAL A 187 -15.09 3.17 29.32
N VAL A 188 -13.76 2.98 29.37
CA VAL A 188 -12.79 3.91 28.77
C VAL A 188 -12.96 3.97 27.24
N PHE A 189 -13.06 2.82 26.56
CA PHE A 189 -13.29 2.80 25.12
C PHE A 189 -14.61 3.45 24.73
N GLN A 190 -15.68 3.20 25.50
CA GLN A 190 -16.97 3.83 25.27
C GLN A 190 -16.91 5.35 25.47
N ALA A 191 -16.21 5.83 26.51
CA ALA A 191 -15.99 7.25 26.74
C ALA A 191 -15.18 7.90 25.59
N MET A 192 -14.09 7.27 25.16
CA MET A 192 -13.31 7.75 24.01
C MET A 192 -14.16 7.80 22.74
N PHE A 193 -15.00 6.79 22.49
CA PHE A 193 -15.89 6.75 21.34
C PHE A 193 -16.89 7.92 21.34
N TYR A 194 -17.50 8.24 22.49
CA TYR A 194 -18.36 9.42 22.60
C TYR A 194 -17.60 10.73 22.39
N VAL A 195 -16.38 10.85 22.93
CA VAL A 195 -15.52 12.01 22.67
C VAL A 195 -15.23 12.13 21.18
N TYR A 196 -14.94 11.04 20.46
CA TYR A 196 -14.74 11.08 19.01
C TYR A 196 -16.00 11.49 18.25
N ILE A 197 -17.17 10.94 18.61
CA ILE A 197 -18.45 11.31 17.98
C ILE A 197 -18.75 12.80 18.12
N VAL A 198 -18.37 13.42 19.25
CA VAL A 198 -18.60 14.85 19.48
C VAL A 198 -17.47 15.70 18.90
N ALA A 199 -16.22 15.29 19.05
CA ALA A 199 -15.06 16.05 18.61
C ALA A 199 -14.95 16.12 17.08
N LEU A 200 -15.24 15.03 16.36
CA LEU A 200 -15.13 14.99 14.90
C LEU A 200 -16.02 16.04 14.20
N PRO A 201 -17.34 16.16 14.48
CA PRO A 201 -18.16 17.20 13.86
C PRO A 201 -17.76 18.62 14.29
N LEU A 202 -17.25 18.81 15.51
CA LEU A 202 -16.75 20.10 15.96
C LEU A 202 -15.45 20.50 15.23
N VAL A 203 -14.52 19.57 15.08
CA VAL A 203 -13.28 19.77 14.28
C VAL A 203 -13.64 20.03 12.83
N TYR A 204 -14.59 19.28 12.26
CA TYR A 204 -15.07 19.50 10.90
C TYR A 204 -15.68 20.90 10.73
N LEU A 205 -16.60 21.31 11.61
CA LEU A 205 -17.18 22.65 11.60
C LEU A 205 -16.11 23.72 11.73
N TYR A 206 -15.12 23.52 12.59
CA TYR A 206 -13.99 24.43 12.75
C TYR A 206 -13.16 24.53 11.46
N CYS A 207 -12.84 23.41 10.81
CA CYS A 207 -12.15 23.40 9.52
C CYS A 207 -12.95 24.12 8.43
N VAL A 208 -14.27 23.92 8.38
CA VAL A 208 -15.15 24.60 7.42
C VAL A 208 -15.20 26.11 7.67
N GLN A 209 -15.32 26.54 8.93
CA GLN A 209 -15.36 27.96 9.29
C GLN A 209 -14.03 28.68 9.05
N THR A 210 -12.93 27.96 9.19
CA THR A 210 -11.58 28.51 9.00
C THR A 210 -11.05 28.26 7.59
N CYS A 211 -11.77 27.60 6.68
CA CYS A 211 -11.28 27.41 5.32
C CYS A 211 -11.12 28.78 4.63
N PRO A 212 -9.94 29.10 4.05
CA PRO A 212 -9.77 30.36 3.33
C PRO A 212 -10.70 30.40 2.11
N SER A 213 -11.22 31.60 1.79
CA SER A 213 -12.07 31.79 0.61
C SER A 213 -11.26 31.65 -0.68
N ASN A 214 -11.91 31.22 -1.76
CA ASN A 214 -11.26 31.10 -3.08
C ASN A 214 -10.64 32.42 -3.55
N GLU A 215 -11.28 33.55 -3.25
CA GLU A 215 -10.81 34.89 -3.60
C GLU A 215 -9.57 35.33 -2.82
N SER A 216 -9.29 34.71 -1.67
CA SER A 216 -8.08 34.99 -0.88
C SER A 216 -6.81 34.41 -1.53
N PHE A 217 -6.95 33.52 -2.51
CA PHE A 217 -5.83 32.90 -3.20
C PHE A 217 -5.31 33.82 -4.32
N ASP A 218 -4.21 34.51 -4.05
CA ASP A 218 -3.48 35.28 -5.06
C ASP A 218 -2.32 34.42 -5.60
N ALA A 219 -2.55 33.75 -6.72
CA ALA A 219 -1.58 32.87 -7.36
C ALA A 219 -0.24 33.56 -7.64
N LYS A 220 -0.25 34.82 -8.08
CA LYS A 220 0.97 35.59 -8.35
C LYS A 220 1.78 35.78 -7.07
N LYS A 221 1.12 36.14 -5.97
CA LYS A 221 1.75 36.31 -4.65
C LYS A 221 2.30 34.99 -4.12
N GLU A 222 1.58 33.89 -4.28
CA GLU A 222 2.01 32.57 -3.79
C GLU A 222 3.16 31.98 -4.62
N ILE A 223 3.12 32.07 -5.95
CA ILE A 223 4.25 31.69 -6.83
C ILE A 223 5.50 32.45 -6.41
N LYS A 224 5.36 33.76 -6.17
CA LYS A 224 6.49 34.60 -5.72
C LYS A 224 7.05 34.14 -4.37
N ARG A 225 6.22 33.67 -3.43
CA ARG A 225 6.66 33.12 -2.14
C ARG A 225 7.40 31.79 -2.32
N VAL A 226 6.91 30.93 -3.21
CA VAL A 226 7.56 29.64 -3.55
C VAL A 226 8.92 29.89 -4.18
N LEU A 227 9.02 30.77 -5.17
CA LEU A 227 10.29 31.13 -5.83
C LEU A 227 11.30 31.81 -4.89
N ARG A 228 10.82 32.47 -3.84
CA ARG A 228 11.68 33.02 -2.78
C ARG A 228 12.19 31.94 -1.80
N GLY A 229 11.70 30.71 -1.91
CA GLY A 229 12.04 29.63 -0.99
C GLY A 229 11.44 29.80 0.41
N HIS A 230 10.32 30.52 0.56
CA HIS A 230 9.73 30.81 1.87
C HIS A 230 9.29 29.54 2.61
N HIS A 231 8.86 28.51 1.86
CA HIS A 231 8.42 27.22 2.39
C HIS A 231 9.56 26.24 2.67
N LEU A 232 10.81 26.59 2.34
CA LEU A 232 11.95 25.72 2.59
C LEU A 232 12.41 25.81 4.06
N PRO A 233 12.76 24.68 4.70
CA PRO A 233 13.30 24.69 6.05
C PRO A 233 14.61 25.48 6.09
N GLU A 234 14.95 26.06 7.25
CA GLU A 234 16.15 26.91 7.41
C GLU A 234 17.46 26.24 6.98
N ASN A 235 17.50 24.91 7.05
CA ASN A 235 18.67 24.11 6.71
C ASN A 235 18.71 23.60 5.25
N HIS A 236 17.74 23.96 4.40
CA HIS A 236 17.72 23.51 3.01
C HIS A 236 18.90 24.09 2.21
N PRO A 237 19.61 23.31 1.38
CA PRO A 237 20.73 23.82 0.57
C PRO A 237 20.31 24.96 -0.36
N ASP A 238 19.09 24.92 -0.89
CA ASP A 238 18.57 25.93 -1.82
C ASP A 238 18.01 27.18 -1.14
N LYS A 239 18.00 27.25 0.20
CA LYS A 239 17.52 28.44 0.91
C LYS A 239 18.65 29.49 0.93
N PRO A 240 18.45 30.70 0.40
CA PRO A 240 19.49 31.73 0.40
C PRO A 240 19.94 32.06 1.82
N LYS A 241 21.26 31.97 2.05
CA LYS A 241 21.91 32.38 3.29
C LYS A 241 22.62 33.71 3.08
N GLY A 242 22.27 34.71 3.90
CA GLY A 242 22.88 36.05 3.85
C GLY A 242 22.02 37.12 3.16
N PHE A 243 22.32 38.39 3.45
CA PHE A 243 21.52 39.53 2.98
C PHE A 243 21.58 39.72 1.46
N LEU A 244 22.77 39.58 0.85
CA LEU A 244 22.96 39.80 -0.60
C LEU A 244 22.29 38.71 -1.44
N THR A 245 22.43 37.44 -1.06
CA THR A 245 21.77 36.31 -1.72
C THR A 245 20.25 36.41 -1.57
N ASN A 246 19.75 36.85 -0.41
CA ASN A 246 18.34 37.15 -0.21
C ASN A 246 17.84 38.26 -1.14
N ALA A 247 18.61 39.34 -1.33
CA ALA A 247 18.24 40.42 -2.24
C ALA A 247 18.24 39.97 -3.71
N LEU A 248 19.26 39.23 -4.14
CA LEU A 248 19.34 38.66 -5.49
C LEU A 248 18.19 37.68 -5.75
N ASN A 249 17.91 36.77 -4.82
CA ASN A 249 16.80 35.82 -4.95
C ASN A 249 15.45 36.53 -4.97
N ARG A 250 15.27 37.66 -4.26
CA ARG A 250 14.04 38.46 -4.35
C ARG A 250 13.87 39.10 -5.72
N LEU A 251 14.94 39.57 -6.34
CA LEU A 251 14.92 40.13 -7.71
C LEU A 251 14.64 39.03 -8.73
N GLN A 252 15.40 37.93 -8.68
CA GLN A 252 15.21 36.78 -9.57
C GLN A 252 13.80 36.21 -9.45
N ALA A 253 13.29 36.02 -8.23
CA ALA A 253 11.93 35.56 -8.02
C ALA A 253 10.90 36.56 -8.58
N THR A 254 11.15 37.86 -8.50
CA THR A 254 10.23 38.87 -9.08
C THR A 254 10.21 38.78 -10.60
N VAL A 255 11.38 38.72 -11.25
CA VAL A 255 11.48 38.58 -12.71
C VAL A 255 10.86 37.26 -13.18
N ALA A 256 11.22 36.16 -12.53
CA ALA A 256 10.67 34.84 -12.85
C ALA A 256 9.15 34.77 -12.63
N THR A 257 8.63 35.43 -11.60
CA THR A 257 7.17 35.53 -11.39
C THR A 257 6.53 36.34 -12.51
N GLU A 258 7.07 37.51 -12.88
CA GLU A 258 6.48 38.31 -13.98
C GLU A 258 6.49 37.55 -15.30
N VAL A 259 7.58 36.86 -15.63
CA VAL A 259 7.68 36.01 -16.83
C VAL A 259 6.67 34.86 -16.77
N ALA A 260 6.60 34.15 -15.64
CA ALA A 260 5.65 33.06 -15.44
C ALA A 260 4.19 33.54 -15.54
N THR A 261 3.87 34.71 -14.95
CA THR A 261 2.52 35.24 -14.98
C THR A 261 2.15 35.89 -16.31
N GLY A 262 3.13 36.46 -17.02
CA GLY A 262 2.93 37.12 -18.31
C GLY A 262 2.67 36.15 -19.45
N LEU A 263 3.21 34.93 -19.37
CA LEU A 263 2.98 33.86 -20.35
C LEU A 263 1.66 33.08 -20.11
N GLY A 264 0.93 33.44 -19.06
CA GLY A 264 -0.30 32.76 -18.66
C GLY A 264 -0.03 31.63 -17.67
N TYR A 265 -0.93 31.55 -16.69
CA TYR A 265 -1.00 30.45 -15.74
C TYR A 265 -2.47 30.09 -15.55
N GLU A 266 -2.75 28.81 -15.35
CA GLU A 266 -4.09 28.33 -15.08
C GLU A 266 -4.23 28.01 -13.59
N VAL A 267 -5.25 28.56 -12.94
CA VAL A 267 -5.56 28.30 -11.53
C VAL A 267 -6.83 27.47 -11.46
N SER A 268 -6.70 26.26 -10.92
CA SER A 268 -7.84 25.40 -10.58
C SER A 268 -7.96 25.30 -9.07
N LEU A 269 -9.13 25.64 -8.52
CA LEU A 269 -9.43 25.55 -7.10
C LEU A 269 -10.44 24.44 -6.85
N TYR A 270 -10.06 23.45 -6.06
CA TYR A 270 -10.90 22.31 -5.70
C TYR A 270 -11.28 22.39 -4.23
N ASN A 271 -12.53 22.73 -3.96
CA ASN A 271 -13.05 22.75 -2.60
C ASN A 271 -13.53 21.35 -2.21
N ILE A 272 -12.95 20.77 -1.16
CA ILE A 272 -13.30 19.45 -0.67
C ILE A 272 -14.16 19.61 0.58
N LEU A 273 -15.47 19.47 0.38
CA LEU A 273 -16.50 19.53 1.42
C LEU A 273 -16.51 20.83 2.25
N GLY A 274 -15.92 21.92 1.76
CA GLY A 274 -15.82 23.19 2.49
C GLY A 274 -14.74 23.21 3.57
N ALA A 275 -14.15 22.07 3.93
CA ALA A 275 -13.20 21.97 5.05
C ALA A 275 -11.76 22.31 4.63
N PHE A 276 -11.42 22.07 3.37
CA PHE A 276 -10.12 22.42 2.80
C PHE A 276 -10.27 22.68 1.31
N THR A 277 -9.47 23.62 0.80
CA THR A 277 -9.44 23.95 -0.63
C THR A 277 -8.05 23.65 -1.19
N ILE A 278 -7.96 22.87 -2.26
CA ILE A 278 -6.71 22.60 -2.94
C ILE A 278 -6.60 23.57 -4.12
N ALA A 279 -5.53 24.36 -4.16
CA ALA A 279 -5.21 25.18 -5.32
C ALA A 279 -4.15 24.48 -6.16
N PHE A 280 -4.44 24.35 -7.44
CA PHE A 280 -3.55 23.84 -8.47
C PHE A 280 -3.22 24.99 -9.41
N VAL A 281 -1.94 25.29 -9.58
CA VAL A 281 -1.48 26.30 -10.53
C VAL A 281 -0.55 25.67 -11.55
N ASN A 282 -1.00 25.61 -12.79
CA ASN A 282 -0.19 25.19 -13.92
C ASN A 282 0.53 26.41 -14.50
N VAL A 283 1.85 26.37 -14.50
CA VAL A 283 2.71 27.42 -15.07
C VAL A 283 3.28 26.90 -16.38
N THR A 284 2.61 27.21 -17.49
CA THR A 284 2.94 26.70 -18.82
C THR A 284 4.37 27.04 -19.24
N SER A 285 4.89 28.19 -18.83
CA SER A 285 6.25 28.64 -19.19
C SER A 285 7.38 27.83 -18.56
N VAL A 286 7.11 27.13 -17.46
CA VAL A 286 8.12 26.36 -16.70
C VAL A 286 7.82 24.86 -16.74
N GLU A 287 6.71 24.45 -17.38
CA GLU A 287 6.22 23.07 -17.38
C GLU A 287 6.15 22.50 -15.96
N ARG A 288 5.59 23.29 -15.03
CA ARG A 288 5.46 22.91 -13.62
C ARG A 288 4.05 23.13 -13.11
N ASP A 289 3.62 22.14 -12.35
CA ASP A 289 2.40 22.13 -11.58
C ASP A 289 2.75 22.41 -10.11
N LEU A 290 2.13 23.44 -9.55
CA LEU A 290 2.32 23.86 -8.17
C LEU A 290 1.03 23.59 -7.38
N PHE A 291 1.16 23.00 -6.18
CA PHE A 291 0.04 22.61 -5.36
C PHE A 291 0.05 23.33 -4.00
N TRP A 292 -1.11 23.86 -3.60
CA TRP A 292 -1.34 24.43 -2.28
C TRP A 292 -2.59 23.84 -1.65
N ILE A 293 -2.61 23.83 -0.32
CA ILE A 293 -3.79 23.53 0.49
C ILE A 293 -4.15 24.75 1.35
N GLY A 294 -5.39 25.20 1.23
CA GLY A 294 -6.02 26.18 2.09
C GLY A 294 -6.69 25.47 3.26
N ILE A 295 -6.17 25.68 4.46
CA ILE A 295 -6.71 25.12 5.70
C ILE A 295 -6.40 26.08 6.86
N LEU A 296 -7.30 26.21 7.83
CA LEU A 296 -7.10 27.06 9.02
C LEU A 296 -6.77 28.54 8.69
N GLY A 297 -7.35 29.06 7.62
CA GLY A 297 -7.24 30.47 7.21
C GLY A 297 -5.96 30.78 6.43
N GLU A 298 -5.12 29.77 6.18
CA GLU A 298 -3.82 29.94 5.55
C GLU A 298 -3.69 29.05 4.30
N TRP A 299 -3.00 29.58 3.30
CA TRP A 299 -2.54 28.81 2.14
C TRP A 299 -1.16 28.23 2.42
N ARG A 300 -1.05 26.90 2.36
CA ARG A 300 0.19 26.15 2.57
C ARG A 300 0.61 25.47 1.29
N TYR A 301 1.81 25.77 0.83
CA TYR A 301 2.42 25.08 -0.29
C TYR A 301 2.70 23.62 0.06
N LEU A 302 2.32 22.70 -0.82
CA LEU A 302 2.50 21.26 -0.62
C LEU A 302 3.74 20.75 -1.36
N TYR A 303 3.72 20.83 -2.69
CA TYR A 303 4.81 20.34 -3.54
C TYR A 303 4.69 20.90 -4.98
N GLN A 304 5.74 20.65 -5.77
CA GLN A 304 5.78 20.89 -7.22
C GLN A 304 5.91 19.56 -7.95
N ARG A 305 5.33 19.49 -9.14
CA ARG A 305 5.47 18.37 -10.07
C ARG A 305 5.82 18.91 -11.45
N GLU A 306 6.62 18.18 -12.21
CA GLU A 306 6.81 18.46 -13.64
C GLU A 306 5.49 18.17 -14.36
N SER A 307 4.98 19.14 -15.11
CA SER A 307 3.74 18.99 -15.85
C SER A 307 3.97 17.95 -16.94
N ILE A 308 3.06 16.98 -17.05
CA ILE A 308 3.09 16.04 -18.18
C ILE A 308 2.66 16.86 -19.40
N PRO A 309 3.50 16.99 -20.44
CA PRO A 309 3.11 17.72 -21.64
C PRO A 309 1.83 17.11 -22.18
N ALA A 310 0.81 17.93 -22.42
CA ALA A 310 -0.42 17.49 -23.04
C ALA A 310 -0.04 16.80 -24.35
N THR A 311 -0.15 15.48 -24.37
CA THR A 311 0.16 14.70 -25.56
C THR A 311 -0.99 15.00 -26.50
N ASN A 312 -0.76 15.86 -27.50
CA ASN A 312 -1.77 16.23 -28.49
C ASN A 312 -2.27 14.94 -29.15
N THR A 313 -3.42 14.44 -28.71
CA THR A 313 -4.14 13.32 -29.30
C THR A 313 -5.06 13.81 -30.40
#